data_AF-A0A1F8VLZ9-F1
#
_entry.id   AF-A0A1F8VLZ9-F1
#
_cell.length_a   1.000
_cell.length_b   1.000
_cell.length_c   1.000
_cell.angle_alpha   90.00
_cell.angle_beta   90.00
_cell.angle_gamma   90.00
#
_symmetry.space_group_name_H-M   'P 1'
#
loop_
_entity.id
_entity.type
_entity.pdbx_description
1 polymer ?
#
loop_
_entity_poly.entity_id
_entity_poly.type
_entity_poly.pdbx_seq_one_letter_code
_entity_poly.pdbx_strand_id
1 'polypeptide(L)'
;MFESKSGYALSTGLGEYADGQFAEAAKDLQSALDLGLSSSDQIKAHKHLAFIHCITGKKRQCRDEFLKALAINPGLNLEPAEAGHPIWGPVFKSAKAASAKKAPAKKK
;
A
#
# COMPACT_ATOMS: atom_id res chain seq x y z
N MET A 1 -21.17 8.38 -14.13
CA MET A 1 -20.01 7.67 -14.73
C MET A 1 -18.68 8.33 -14.36
N PHE A 2 -18.35 8.51 -13.06
CA PHE A 2 -17.00 8.93 -12.68
C PHE A 2 -16.08 7.70 -12.64
N GLU A 3 -16.04 6.95 -13.75
CA GLU A 3 -15.14 5.81 -13.98
C GLU A 3 -13.71 6.35 -14.23
N SER A 4 -13.23 7.06 -13.20
CA SER A 4 -11.97 6.85 -12.54
C SER A 4 -10.75 6.73 -13.45
N LYS A 5 -10.24 7.87 -13.97
CA LYS A 5 -8.83 7.98 -14.40
C LYS A 5 -7.88 7.39 -13.35
N SER A 6 -8.21 7.58 -12.08
CA SER A 6 -7.52 7.00 -10.93
C SER A 6 -7.66 5.47 -10.85
N GLY A 7 -8.85 4.91 -11.09
CA GLY A 7 -9.08 3.46 -11.13
C GLY A 7 -8.41 2.77 -12.31
N TYR A 8 -8.36 3.46 -13.46
CA TYR A 8 -7.59 3.03 -14.63
C TYR A 8 -6.09 2.98 -14.31
N ALA A 9 -5.52 4.06 -13.76
CA ALA A 9 -4.11 4.09 -13.35
C ALA A 9 -3.78 3.01 -12.29
N LEU A 10 -4.72 2.72 -11.38
CA LEU A 10 -4.58 1.61 -10.45
C LEU A 10 -4.53 0.26 -11.18
N SER A 11 -5.44 0.01 -12.12
CA SER A 11 -5.45 -1.22 -12.90
C SER A 11 -4.21 -1.37 -13.79
N THR A 12 -3.71 -0.28 -14.37
CA THR A 12 -2.45 -0.25 -15.12
C THR A 12 -1.29 -0.65 -14.23
N GLY A 13 -1.13 -0.01 -13.06
CA GLY A 13 -0.07 -0.36 -12.11
C GLY A 13 -0.14 -1.80 -11.60
N LEU A 14 -1.35 -2.38 -11.50
CA LEU A 14 -1.51 -3.81 -11.18
C LEU A 14 -1.06 -4.73 -12.32
N GLY A 15 -1.32 -4.35 -13.57
CA GLY A 15 -0.83 -5.07 -14.74
C GLY A 15 0.69 -5.04 -14.83
N GLU A 16 1.29 -3.88 -14.64
CA GLU A 16 2.75 -3.70 -14.60
C GLU A 16 3.39 -4.48 -13.45
N TYR A 17 2.75 -4.52 -12.28
CA TYR A 17 3.19 -5.36 -11.17
C TYR A 17 3.20 -6.84 -11.54
N ALA A 18 2.19 -7.32 -12.28
CA ALA A 18 2.12 -8.70 -12.76
C ALA A 18 3.18 -9.00 -13.84
N ASP A 19 3.55 -8.01 -14.64
CA ASP A 19 4.60 -8.08 -15.66
C ASP A 19 6.02 -8.03 -15.05
N GLY A 20 6.15 -7.66 -13.77
CA GLY A 20 7.43 -7.46 -13.09
C GLY A 20 7.99 -6.04 -13.22
N GLN A 21 7.25 -5.14 -13.84
CA GLN A 21 7.56 -3.72 -14.00
C GLN A 21 7.26 -2.93 -12.72
N PHE A 22 7.92 -3.28 -11.63
CA PHE A 22 7.66 -2.69 -10.31
C PHE A 22 7.91 -1.18 -10.26
N ALA A 23 8.89 -0.68 -11.02
CA ALA A 23 9.21 0.76 -11.01
C ALA A 23 8.12 1.61 -11.66
N GLU A 24 7.54 1.14 -12.77
CA GLU A 24 6.45 1.83 -13.47
C GLU A 24 5.14 1.67 -12.70
N ALA A 25 4.85 0.44 -12.24
CA ALA A 25 3.71 0.15 -11.38
C ALA A 25 3.60 1.10 -10.17
N ALA A 26 4.72 1.38 -9.49
CA ALA A 26 4.71 2.33 -8.38
C ALA A 26 4.36 3.75 -8.83
N LYS A 27 4.85 4.18 -9.99
CA LYS A 27 4.58 5.51 -10.54
C LYS A 27 3.10 5.68 -10.87
N ASP A 28 2.50 4.69 -11.51
CA ASP A 28 1.09 4.70 -11.88
C ASP A 28 0.18 4.60 -10.66
N LEU A 29 0.51 3.75 -9.69
CA LEU A 29 -0.21 3.68 -8.41
C LEU A 29 -0.12 4.98 -7.61
N GLN A 30 1.05 5.64 -7.61
CA GLN A 30 1.23 6.93 -6.95
C GLN A 30 0.44 8.03 -7.66
N SER A 31 0.42 8.01 -8.99
CA SER A 31 -0.39 8.94 -9.80
C SER A 31 -1.88 8.72 -9.57
N ALA A 32 -2.31 7.46 -9.44
CA ALA A 32 -3.68 7.12 -9.09
C ALA A 32 -4.07 7.72 -7.72
N LEU A 33 -3.19 7.63 -6.73
CA LEU A 33 -3.39 8.25 -5.41
C LEU A 33 -3.53 9.78 -5.49
N ASP A 34 -2.67 10.43 -6.29
CA ASP A 34 -2.69 11.88 -6.50
C ASP A 34 -3.96 12.36 -7.22
N LEU A 35 -4.46 11.57 -8.16
CA LEU A 35 -5.71 11.80 -8.88
C LEU A 35 -6.97 11.71 -8.00
N GLY A 36 -6.84 11.34 -6.72
CA GLY A 36 -7.95 11.30 -5.77
C GLY A 36 -8.77 10.01 -5.86
N LEU A 37 -8.16 8.89 -5.45
CA LEU A 37 -8.88 7.62 -5.24
C LEU A 37 -9.82 7.72 -4.02
N SER A 38 -10.88 6.92 -4.04
CA SER A 38 -11.70 6.66 -2.85
C SER A 38 -10.84 6.01 -1.76
N SER A 39 -11.17 6.19 -0.48
CA SER A 39 -10.39 5.63 0.64
C SER A 39 -10.12 4.12 0.50
N SER A 40 -11.09 3.37 -0.03
CA SER A 40 -10.97 1.93 -0.28
C SER A 40 -9.92 1.59 -1.36
N ASP A 41 -9.82 2.40 -2.42
CA ASP A 41 -8.86 2.17 -3.49
C ASP A 41 -7.48 2.79 -3.17
N GLN A 42 -7.44 3.88 -2.39
CA GLN A 42 -6.19 4.39 -1.82
C GLN A 42 -5.50 3.31 -0.97
N ILE A 43 -6.27 2.59 -0.16
CA ILE A 43 -5.78 1.47 0.64
C ILE A 43 -5.15 0.40 -0.25
N LYS A 44 -5.83 0.00 -1.34
CA LYS A 44 -5.28 -0.99 -2.29
C LYS A 44 -4.00 -0.46 -2.92
N ALA A 45 -3.99 0.79 -3.40
CA ALA A 45 -2.82 1.40 -4.03
C ALA A 45 -1.60 1.42 -3.10
N HIS A 46 -1.78 1.89 -1.86
CA HIS A 46 -0.71 1.90 -0.85
C HIS A 46 -0.21 0.50 -0.51
N LYS A 47 -1.08 -0.52 -0.50
CA LYS A 47 -0.68 -1.92 -0.29
C LYS A 47 0.27 -2.40 -1.39
N HIS A 48 -0.09 -2.18 -2.65
CA HIS A 48 0.73 -2.58 -3.81
C HIS A 48 2.03 -1.77 -3.89
N LEU A 49 1.98 -0.47 -3.62
CA LEU A 49 3.17 0.38 -3.50
C LEU A 49 4.14 -0.11 -2.42
N ALA A 50 3.61 -0.50 -1.26
CA ALA A 50 4.44 -1.05 -0.19
C ALA A 50 5.15 -2.33 -0.64
N PHE A 51 4.45 -3.25 -1.32
CA PHE A 51 5.05 -4.46 -1.87
C PHE A 51 6.18 -4.17 -2.84
N ILE A 52 5.92 -3.29 -3.81
CA ILE A 52 6.90 -2.82 -4.79
C ILE A 52 8.14 -2.23 -4.11
N HIS A 53 7.96 -1.35 -3.14
CA HIS A 53 9.09 -0.77 -2.41
C HIS A 53 9.86 -1.81 -1.60
N CYS A 54 9.18 -2.82 -1.07
CA CYS A 54 9.82 -3.88 -0.33
C CYS A 54 10.70 -4.77 -1.23
N ILE A 55 10.18 -5.22 -2.37
CA ILE A 55 10.94 -6.06 -3.32
C ILE A 55 12.05 -5.29 -4.04
N THR A 56 11.90 -3.98 -4.26
CA THR A 56 12.96 -3.12 -4.82
C THR A 56 14.06 -2.74 -3.81
N GLY A 57 13.98 -3.23 -2.56
CA GLY A 57 14.99 -3.00 -1.52
C GLY A 57 14.79 -1.71 -0.71
N LYS A 58 13.76 -0.91 -1.00
CA LYS A 58 13.42 0.35 -0.30
C LYS A 58 12.61 0.11 0.98
N LYS A 59 13.17 -0.64 1.93
CA LYS A 59 12.48 -1.04 3.19
C LYS A 59 11.89 0.12 4.00
N ARG A 60 12.57 1.29 4.03
CA ARG A 60 12.05 2.47 4.73
C ARG A 60 10.74 2.98 4.12
N GLN A 61 10.70 3.09 2.78
CA GLN A 61 9.53 3.57 2.05
C GLN A 61 8.40 2.55 2.14
N CYS A 62 8.71 1.26 2.01
CA CYS A 62 7.73 0.18 2.22
C CYS A 62 7.02 0.29 3.57
N ARG A 63 7.77 0.51 4.66
CA ARG A 63 7.18 0.70 6.00
C ARG A 63 6.27 1.94 6.04
N ASP A 64 6.69 3.03 5.43
CA ASP A 64 5.95 4.28 5.41
C ASP A 64 4.60 4.15 4.68
N GLU A 65 4.59 3.49 3.52
CA GLU A 65 3.37 3.21 2.77
C GLU A 65 2.39 2.33 3.55
N PHE A 66 2.88 1.31 4.25
CA PHE A 66 2.03 0.52 5.16
C PHE A 66 1.46 1.36 6.32
N LEU A 67 2.26 2.28 6.87
CA LEU A 67 1.78 3.20 7.91
C LEU A 67 0.70 4.14 7.39
N LYS A 68 0.82 4.63 6.15
CA LYS A 68 -0.21 5.45 5.49
C LYS A 68 -1.50 4.65 5.27
N ALA A 69 -1.39 3.42 4.76
CA ALA A 69 -2.54 2.53 4.60
C ALA A 69 -3.25 2.26 5.95
N LEU A 70 -2.48 2.00 7.01
CA LEU A 70 -2.99 1.80 8.37
C LEU A 70 -3.54 3.08 9.00
N ALA A 71 -3.06 4.26 8.61
CA ALA A 71 -3.62 5.54 9.06
C ALA A 71 -5.01 5.78 8.46
N ILE A 72 -5.23 5.37 7.21
CA ILE A 72 -6.56 5.43 6.55
C ILE A 72 -7.49 4.35 7.14
N ASN A 73 -6.99 3.12 7.28
CA ASN A 73 -7.74 2.01 7.88
C ASN A 73 -6.89 1.27 8.94
N PRO A 74 -7.08 1.58 10.23
CA PRO A 74 -6.34 0.93 11.31
C PRO A 74 -6.69 -0.55 11.48
N GLY A 75 -7.80 -1.02 10.90
CA GLY A 75 -8.18 -2.43 10.85
C GLY A 75 -7.56 -3.20 9.69
N LEU A 76 -6.76 -2.55 8.84
CA LEU A 76 -6.14 -3.22 7.70
C LEU A 76 -5.22 -4.35 8.16
N ASN A 77 -5.52 -5.55 7.67
CA ASN A 77 -4.71 -6.72 7.92
C ASN A 77 -4.27 -7.29 6.58
N LEU A 78 -2.97 -7.55 6.43
CA LEU A 78 -2.47 -8.33 5.30
C LEU A 78 -3.08 -9.73 5.36
N GLU A 79 -3.46 -10.26 4.21
CA GLU A 79 -3.89 -11.65 4.14
C GLU A 79 -2.72 -12.58 4.50
N PRO A 80 -3.00 -13.76 5.07
CA PRO A 80 -1.95 -14.70 5.49
C PRO A 80 -1.02 -15.10 4.33
N ALA A 81 -1.53 -15.15 3.10
CA ALA A 81 -0.73 -15.38 1.88
C ALA A 81 0.32 -14.28 1.65
N GLU A 82 0.02 -13.04 2.04
CA GLU A 82 0.93 -11.90 1.89
C GLU A 82 1.81 -11.75 3.13
N ALA A 83 1.29 -11.95 4.34
CA ALA A 83 2.05 -11.89 5.58
C ALA A 83 3.19 -12.94 5.65
N GLY A 84 3.12 -13.99 4.84
CA GLY A 84 4.16 -15.03 4.72
C GLY A 84 5.41 -14.63 3.93
N HIS A 85 5.43 -13.48 3.25
CA HIS A 85 6.57 -13.12 2.42
C HIS A 85 7.77 -12.65 3.28
N PRO A 86 8.99 -13.20 3.07
CA PRO A 86 10.15 -12.94 3.93
C PRO A 86 10.61 -11.48 3.92
N ILE A 87 10.31 -10.73 2.86
CA ILE A 87 10.74 -9.34 2.69
C ILE A 87 9.77 -8.36 3.36
N TRP A 88 8.48 -8.42 3.03
CA TRP A 88 7.50 -7.43 3.53
C TRP A 88 6.77 -7.88 4.80
N GLY A 89 6.70 -9.17 5.11
CA GLY A 89 6.10 -9.69 6.35
C GLY A 89 6.68 -9.06 7.62
N PRO A 90 8.02 -9.04 7.83
CA PRO A 90 8.62 -8.39 8.99
C PRO A 90 8.46 -6.86 8.97
N VAL A 91 8.44 -6.25 7.78
CA VAL A 91 8.22 -4.80 7.61
C VAL A 91 6.79 -4.43 8.00
N PHE A 92 5.79 -5.21 7.58
CA PHE A 92 4.40 -5.01 7.95
C PHE A 92 4.16 -5.25 9.43
N LYS A 93 4.71 -6.31 10.03
CA LYS A 93 4.62 -6.51 11.48
C LYS A 93 5.20 -5.31 12.24
N SER A 94 6.35 -4.80 11.79
CA SER A 94 6.97 -3.60 12.36
C SER A 94 6.14 -2.33 12.13
N ALA A 95 5.56 -2.16 10.94
CA ALA A 95 4.68 -1.05 10.60
C ALA A 95 3.39 -1.10 11.43
N LYS A 96 2.75 -2.26 11.55
CA LYS A 96 1.57 -2.49 12.37
C LYS A 96 1.85 -2.18 13.84
N ALA A 97 2.97 -2.69 14.39
CA ALA A 97 3.39 -2.37 15.74
C ALA A 97 3.67 -0.86 15.92
N ALA A 98 4.30 -0.21 14.95
CA ALA A 98 4.54 1.23 14.98
C ALA A 98 3.25 2.05 14.82
N SER A 99 2.30 1.60 14.01
CA SER A 99 0.97 2.21 13.85
C SER A 99 0.12 2.03 15.10
N ALA A 100 0.20 0.87 15.77
CA ALA A 100 -0.50 0.61 17.03
C ALA A 100 0.09 1.48 18.16
N LYS A 101 1.40 1.73 18.14
CA LYS A 101 2.06 2.70 19.04
C LYS A 101 1.74 4.16 18.69
N LYS A 102 1.54 4.46 17.40
CA LYS A 102 1.22 5.80 16.91
C LYS A 102 -0.27 6.12 16.87
N ALA A 103 -1.14 5.13 16.97
CA ALA A 103 -2.56 5.34 17.14
C ALA A 103 -2.75 5.86 18.57
N PRO A 104 -3.00 7.17 18.78
CA PRO A 104 -3.61 7.54 20.03
C PRO A 104 -4.92 6.76 20.08
N ALA A 105 -5.18 6.13 21.21
CA ALA A 105 -6.49 5.62 21.53
C ALA A 105 -7.55 6.61 21.02
N LYS A 106 -8.30 6.25 19.96
CA LYS A 106 -9.61 6.86 19.71
C LYS A 106 -10.50 6.37 20.85
N LYS A 107 -10.32 7.00 22.01
CA LYS A 107 -11.21 6.98 23.15
C LYS A 107 -12.39 7.89 22.76
N LYS A 108 -13.57 7.28 22.85
CA LYS A 108 -14.90 7.89 23.09
C LYS A 108 -15.66 8.40 21.88
#